data_AF-A0A5C8MDP3-F1
#
_entry.id   AF-A0A5C8MDP3-F1
#
_cell.length_a   1.000
_cell.length_b   1.000
_cell.length_c   1.000
_cell.angle_alpha   90.00
_cell.angle_beta   90.00
_cell.angle_gamma   90.00
#
_symmetry.space_group_name_H-M   'P 1'
#
loop_
_entity.id
_entity.type
_entity.pdbx_description
1 polymer ?
#
loop_
_entity_poly.entity_id
_entity_poly.type
_entity_poly.pdbx_seq_one_letter_code
_entity_poly.pdbx_strand_id
1 'polypeptide(L)'
;MAFLEYQLSTYNKHLQIRENDTEQRWLTKRAKKFNSLNLLEEEIHSLRRMLEQMVLEGKEMTSDSVVELSTILDQKINEYMNRGKKSR
;
A
#
# COMPACT_ATOMS: atom_id res chain seq x y z
N MET A 1 -17.45 -7.07 -24.63
CA MET A 1 -16.75 -7.30 -23.35
C MET A 1 -16.76 -5.98 -22.62
N ALA A 2 -17.53 -5.84 -21.54
CA ALA A 2 -17.64 -4.58 -20.82
C ALA A 2 -16.68 -4.58 -19.62
N PHE A 3 -15.78 -3.61 -19.60
CA PHE A 3 -14.81 -3.35 -18.54
C PHE A 3 -15.54 -2.77 -17.32
N LEU A 4 -15.36 -3.36 -16.15
CA LEU A 4 -15.98 -2.89 -14.91
C LEU A 4 -15.13 -1.71 -14.39
N GLU A 5 -15.55 -0.50 -14.72
CA GLU A 5 -14.95 0.73 -14.21
C GLU A 5 -15.24 0.86 -12.71
N TYR A 6 -14.25 0.53 -11.88
CA TYR A 6 -14.34 0.65 -10.43
C TYR A 6 -14.24 2.14 -10.05
N GLN A 7 -15.38 2.82 -9.99
CA GLN A 7 -15.49 4.16 -9.45
C GLN A 7 -15.38 4.09 -7.91
N LEU A 8 -14.22 4.47 -7.37
CA LEU A 8 -14.03 4.70 -5.94
C LEU A 8 -14.96 5.84 -5.49
N SER A 9 -16.10 5.45 -4.90
CA SER A 9 -17.06 6.35 -4.28
C SER A 9 -16.35 7.32 -3.34
N THR A 10 -16.39 8.61 -3.70
CA THR A 10 -15.93 9.73 -2.88
C THR A 10 -16.83 9.87 -1.66
N TYR A 11 -16.58 9.06 -0.64
CA TYR A 11 -17.27 9.13 0.64
C TYR A 11 -16.74 10.31 1.46
N ASN A 12 -17.01 11.54 1.00
CA ASN A 12 -16.87 12.75 1.80
C ASN A 12 -18.09 12.89 2.70
N LYS A 13 -18.14 12.09 3.78
CA LYS A 13 -18.99 12.41 4.93
C LYS A 13 -18.25 13.37 5.84
N HIS A 14 -18.54 14.63 5.60
CA HIS A 14 -18.40 15.76 6.51
C HIS A 14 -18.85 15.39 7.94
N LEU A 15 -17.91 14.99 8.79
CA LEU A 15 -18.12 14.91 10.24
C LEU A 15 -17.65 16.24 10.86
N GLN A 16 -18.59 17.16 11.11
CA GLN A 16 -18.34 18.28 12.01
C GLN A 16 -18.27 17.74 13.45
N ILE A 17 -17.06 17.46 13.93
CA ILE A 17 -16.81 17.17 15.35
C ILE A 17 -16.17 18.42 15.97
N ARG A 18 -16.86 18.93 17.00
CA ARG A 18 -16.48 20.06 17.86
C ARG A 18 -15.05 19.88 18.40
N GLU A 19 -14.26 20.94 18.31
CA GLU A 19 -12.82 20.95 18.60
C GLU A 19 -12.53 20.62 20.07
N ASN A 20 -12.02 19.42 20.32
CA ASN A 20 -11.25 19.08 21.52
C ASN A 20 -9.84 18.67 21.05
N ASP A 21 -8.82 19.43 21.42
CA ASP A 21 -7.40 19.24 21.03
C ASP A 21 -6.88 17.81 21.29
N THR A 22 -7.39 17.15 22.33
CA THR A 22 -7.02 15.78 22.67
C THR A 22 -7.60 14.74 21.71
N GLU A 23 -8.75 15.04 21.10
CA GLU A 23 -9.44 14.12 20.20
C GLU A 23 -8.90 14.18 18.76
N GLN A 24 -8.50 15.36 18.32
CA GLN A 24 -7.85 15.53 17.03
C GLN A 24 -6.53 14.75 16.94
N ARG A 25 -5.81 14.58 18.05
CA ARG A 25 -4.54 13.83 18.08
C ARG A 25 -4.69 12.33 17.83
N TRP A 26 -5.80 11.68 18.21
CA TRP A 26 -6.00 10.25 17.92
C TRP A 26 -6.50 10.04 16.49
N LEU A 27 -7.38 10.92 16.00
CA LEU A 27 -7.88 10.91 14.62
C LEU A 27 -6.73 11.11 13.62
N THR A 28 -5.88 12.11 13.84
CA THR A 28 -4.71 12.40 12.99
C THR A 28 -3.68 11.28 13.00
N LYS A 29 -3.44 10.62 14.15
CA LYS A 29 -2.57 9.44 14.23
C LYS A 29 -3.12 8.27 13.42
N ARG A 30 -4.44 8.04 13.45
CA ARG A 30 -5.09 6.96 12.70
C ARG A 30 -5.07 7.24 11.19
N ALA A 31 -5.35 8.48 10.79
CA ALA A 31 -5.23 8.92 9.40
C ALA A 31 -3.79 8.81 8.88
N LYS A 32 -2.79 9.22 9.68
CA LYS A 32 -1.37 9.06 9.32
C LYS A 32 -0.96 7.60 9.16
N LYS A 33 -1.44 6.72 10.06
CA LYS A 33 -1.20 5.27 9.96
C LYS A 33 -1.83 4.70 8.68
N PHE A 34 -3.08 5.07 8.39
CA PHE A 34 -3.79 4.64 7.18
C PHE A 34 -3.07 5.12 5.91
N ASN A 35 -2.67 6.39 5.84
CA ASN A 35 -1.90 6.92 4.72
C ASN A 35 -0.55 6.21 4.55
N SER A 36 0.15 5.91 5.65
CA SER A 36 1.41 5.15 5.56
C SER A 36 1.22 3.71 5.09
N LEU A 37 0.04 3.12 5.35
CA LEU A 37 -0.31 1.76 4.94
C LEU A 37 -0.67 1.75 3.44
N ASN A 38 -1.45 2.73 2.98
CA ASN A 38 -1.77 2.91 1.56
C ASN A 38 -0.52 3.18 0.72
N LEU A 39 0.40 4.03 1.18
CA LEU A 39 1.66 4.28 0.49
C LEU A 39 2.49 2.99 0.35
N LEU A 40 2.52 2.17 1.40
CA LEU A 40 3.22 0.89 1.37
C LEU A 40 2.56 -0.11 0.42
N GLU A 41 1.24 -0.10 0.32
CA GLU A 41 0.47 -0.91 -0.63
C GLU A 41 0.79 -0.52 -2.09
N GLU A 42 0.79 0.78 -2.39
CA GLU A 42 1.17 1.29 -3.71
C GLU A 42 2.61 0.90 -4.08
N GLU A 43 3.54 0.97 -3.13
CA GLU A 43 4.93 0.58 -3.34
C GLU A 43 5.05 -0.93 -3.64
N ILE A 44 4.32 -1.79 -2.91
CA ILE A 44 4.23 -3.24 -3.19
C ILE A 44 3.66 -3.49 -4.59
N HIS A 45 2.61 -2.77 -4.98
CA HIS A 45 2.02 -2.91 -6.31
C HIS A 45 2.95 -2.46 -7.43
N SER A 46 3.73 -1.40 -7.22
CA SER A 46 4.74 -0.94 -8.18
C SER A 46 5.84 -1.98 -8.35
N LEU A 47 6.39 -2.51 -7.24
CA LEU A 47 7.43 -3.53 -7.24
C LEU A 47 6.97 -4.83 -7.92
N ARG A 48 5.73 -5.26 -7.69
CA ARG A 48 5.14 -6.42 -8.38
C ARG A 48 5.07 -6.22 -9.89
N ARG A 49 4.56 -5.07 -10.34
CA ARG A 49 4.48 -4.76 -11.77
C ARG A 49 5.85 -4.75 -12.43
N MET A 50 6.84 -4.17 -11.76
CA MET A 50 8.22 -4.15 -12.25
C MET A 50 8.82 -5.56 -12.32
N LEU A 51 8.56 -6.41 -11.32
CA LEU A 51 9.00 -7.80 -11.32
C LEU A 51 8.34 -8.60 -12.45
N GLU A 52 7.02 -8.49 -12.59
CA GLU A 52 6.25 -9.12 -13.67
C GLU A 52 6.78 -8.67 -15.04
N GLN A 53 7.04 -7.38 -15.22
CA GLN A 53 7.61 -6.85 -16.46
C GLN A 53 9.00 -7.46 -16.75
N MET A 54 9.87 -7.57 -15.75
CA MET A 54 11.18 -8.20 -15.93
C MET A 54 11.07 -9.67 -16.37
N VAL A 55 10.10 -10.40 -15.84
CA VAL A 55 9.81 -11.78 -16.27
C VAL A 55 9.27 -11.82 -17.70
N LEU A 56 8.37 -10.90 -18.06
CA LEU A 56 7.83 -10.79 -19.42
C LEU A 56 8.90 -10.39 -20.45
N GLU A 57 9.87 -9.57 -20.05
CA GLU A 57 11.06 -9.23 -20.85
C GLU A 57 12.04 -10.40 -21.00
N GLY A 58 11.76 -11.55 -20.36
CA GLY A 58 12.57 -12.76 -20.45
C GLY A 58 13.82 -12.73 -19.57
N LYS A 59 13.90 -11.84 -18.57
CA LYS A 59 14.99 -11.90 -17.60
C LYS A 59 14.88 -13.19 -16.79
N GLU A 60 16.02 -13.83 -16.58
CA GLU A 60 16.07 -15.03 -15.77
C GLU A 60 15.70 -14.70 -14.33
N MET A 61 14.88 -15.57 -13.73
CA MET A 61 14.46 -15.46 -12.33
C MET A 61 15.63 -15.51 -11.34
N THR A 62 16.76 -16.05 -11.78
CA THR A 62 18.01 -16.14 -11.04
C THR A 62 18.96 -14.97 -11.31
N SER A 63 18.60 -14.04 -12.21
CA SER A 63 19.43 -12.85 -12.43
C SER A 63 19.45 -11.97 -11.18
N ASP A 64 20.62 -11.42 -10.87
CA ASP A 64 20.83 -10.62 -9.65
C ASP A 64 19.80 -9.50 -9.52
N SER A 65 19.43 -8.86 -10.64
CA SER A 65 18.42 -7.81 -10.66
C SER A 65 17.01 -8.30 -10.29
N VAL A 66 16.62 -9.49 -10.74
CA VAL A 66 15.31 -10.08 -10.40
C VAL A 66 15.29 -10.53 -8.94
N VAL A 67 16.39 -11.13 -8.47
CA VAL A 67 16.55 -11.58 -7.09
C VAL A 67 16.53 -10.39 -6.12
N GLU A 68 17.25 -9.32 -6.42
CA GLU A 68 17.25 -8.10 -5.61
C GLU A 68 15.85 -7.48 -5.54
N LEU A 69 15.18 -7.32 -6.68
CA LEU A 69 13.83 -6.76 -6.73
C LEU A 69 12.82 -7.63 -5.95
N SER A 70 12.90 -8.95 -6.11
CA SER A 70 12.08 -9.90 -5.36
C SER A 70 12.33 -9.80 -3.85
N THR A 71 13.59 -9.68 -3.45
CA THR A 71 13.97 -9.51 -2.04
C THR A 71 13.41 -8.22 -1.46
N ILE A 72 13.47 -7.12 -2.19
CA ILE A 72 12.90 -5.83 -1.78
C ILE A 72 11.37 -5.94 -1.65
N LEU A 73 10.71 -6.57 -2.63
CA LEU A 73 9.28 -6.81 -2.59
C LEU A 73 8.85 -7.62 -1.36
N ASP A 74 9.57 -8.70 -1.04
CA ASP A 74 9.31 -9.52 0.14
C ASP A 74 9.46 -8.72 1.43
N GLN A 75 10.49 -7.87 1.54
CA GLN A 75 10.67 -6.99 2.70
C GLN A 75 9.47 -6.06 2.88
N LYS A 76 8.96 -5.46 1.80
CA LYS A 76 7.80 -4.55 1.84
C LYS A 76 6.51 -5.28 2.20
N ILE A 77 6.29 -6.49 1.68
CA ILE A 77 5.16 -7.34 2.06
C ILE A 77 5.22 -7.67 3.56
N ASN A 78 6.39 -8.07 4.06
CA ASN A 78 6.59 -8.35 5.48
C ASN A 78 6.33 -7.13 6.35
N GLU A 79 6.77 -5.95 5.90
CA GLU A 79 6.48 -4.68 6.56
C GLU A 79 4.97 -4.40 6.62
N TYR A 80 4.27 -4.57 5.50
CA TYR A 80 2.82 -4.36 5.41
C TYR A 80 2.07 -5.29 6.37
N MET A 81 2.41 -6.58 6.35
CA MET A 81 1.79 -7.59 7.21
C MET A 81 2.02 -7.27 8.69
N ASN A 82 3.21 -6.82 9.06
CA ASN A 82 3.52 -6.45 10.45
C ASN A 82 2.79 -5.16 10.89
N ARG A 83 2.62 -4.18 10.01
CA ARG A 83 1.87 -2.95 10.28
C ARG A 83 0.35 -3.19 10.39
N GLY A 84 -0.19 -4.12 9.60
CA GLY A 84 -1.59 -4.54 9.65
C GLY A 84 -1.93 -5.36 10.92
N LYS A 85 -1.03 -6.25 11.35
CA LYS A 85 -1.21 -7.06 12.57
C LYS A 85 -1.22 -6.25 13.87
N LYS A 86 -0.44 -5.17 13.96
CA LYS A 86 -0.43 -4.24 15.11
C LYS A 86 -1.70 -3.38 15.25
N SER A 87 -2.75 -3.63 14.46
CA SER A 87 -3.99 -2.83 14.48
C SER A 87 -5.24 -3.58 14.95
N ARG A 88 -5.13 -4.86 15.31
CA ARG A 88 -6.22 -5.65 15.89
C ARG A 88 -6.00 -5.87 17.38
#